data_AF-A0A4U0XAD3-F1
#
_entry.id   AF-A0A4U0XAD3-F1
#
_cell.length_a   1.000
_cell.length_b   1.000
_cell.length_c   1.000
_cell.angle_alpha   90.00
_cell.angle_beta   90.00
_cell.angle_gamma   90.00
#
_symmetry.space_group_name_H-M   'P 1'
#
loop_
_entity.id
_entity.type
_entity.pdbx_description
1 polymer ?
#
loop_
_entity_poly.entity_id
_entity_poly.type
_entity_poly.pdbx_seq_one_letter_code
_entity_poly.pdbx_strand_id
1 'polypeptide(L)'
;MEVYEAKLQDPNLDIKAKCTFATELRDSIEAWCQGTNYALFLAKFMPIFMETLMRGQPVFISTSPEQASRLRSCILEILNRLPMSPSEATEPYAVQVVDLCMQLVRMENEENAVLCMKIVMDFERYHTKVLADRVQPFLDLIQEMFESMEQTVKDTFDGPVPGVSQGIPSTPSNSQYSQSPRPGSPVAATSDLGGDQQQARSLLKGMHSFKVLAECPIIVVSLFQAYRNSVPKNVKAFVPRIKTVLMLQAKPQEKAHQDAKAQGKIFAGVSKDIKNRAAFGEFITAQVKTMSFLAYLLRVYAQQLTDFLPALPDIVVRLLQDCPREKS
;
A
#
# COMPACT_ATOMS: atom_id res chain seq x y z
N MET A 1 -8.89 30.12 8.44
CA MET A 1 -9.68 28.89 8.68
C MET A 1 -11.01 28.92 7.93
N GLU A 2 -11.86 29.95 8.12
CA GLU A 2 -13.18 30.05 7.50
C GLU A 2 -13.19 30.00 5.97
N VAL A 3 -12.21 30.64 5.31
CA VAL A 3 -12.09 30.59 3.84
C VAL A 3 -11.86 29.16 3.36
N TYR A 4 -10.94 28.42 3.98
CA TYR A 4 -10.64 27.03 3.63
C TYR A 4 -11.84 26.12 3.87
N GLU A 5 -12.51 26.29 5.02
CA GLU A 5 -13.74 25.56 5.37
C GLU A 5 -14.83 25.77 4.31
N ALA A 6 -15.16 27.02 4.00
CA ALA A 6 -16.18 27.35 3.02
C ALA A 6 -15.86 26.81 1.62
N LYS A 7 -14.60 26.89 1.19
CA LYS A 7 -14.17 26.39 -0.13
C LYS A 7 -14.21 24.87 -0.21
N LEU A 8 -13.77 24.16 0.83
CA LEU A 8 -13.78 22.69 0.82
C LEU A 8 -15.19 22.11 0.95
N GLN A 9 -16.10 22.80 1.67
CA GLN A 9 -17.50 22.41 1.79
C GLN A 9 -18.34 22.68 0.54
N ASP A 10 -17.96 23.66 -0.29
CA ASP A 10 -18.75 24.05 -1.47
C ASP A 10 -18.89 22.87 -2.45
N PRO A 11 -20.10 22.31 -2.65
CA PRO A 11 -20.30 21.17 -3.54
C PRO A 11 -20.10 21.52 -5.02
N ASN A 12 -20.16 22.81 -5.37
CA ASN A 12 -20.02 23.29 -6.74
C ASN A 12 -18.58 23.69 -7.09
N LEU A 13 -17.68 23.72 -6.10
CA LEU A 13 -16.28 24.03 -6.36
C LEU A 13 -15.60 22.88 -7.11
N ASP A 14 -14.92 23.23 -8.21
CA ASP A 14 -14.16 22.29 -9.01
C ASP A 14 -13.13 21.48 -8.18
N ILE A 15 -12.96 20.21 -8.52
CA ILE A 15 -12.10 19.27 -7.79
C ILE A 15 -10.65 19.74 -7.79
N LYS A 16 -10.18 20.37 -8.87
CA LYS A 16 -8.82 20.92 -8.93
C LYS A 16 -8.62 22.02 -7.89
N ALA A 17 -9.60 22.92 -7.78
CA ALA A 17 -9.55 24.00 -6.79
C ALA A 17 -9.62 23.44 -5.36
N LYS A 18 -10.49 22.44 -5.09
CA LYS A 18 -10.50 21.73 -3.81
C LYS A 18 -9.16 21.08 -3.48
N CYS A 19 -8.52 20.46 -4.48
CA CYS A 19 -7.20 19.87 -4.32
C CYS A 19 -6.16 20.92 -3.94
N THR A 20 -6.17 22.10 -4.55
CA THR A 20 -5.27 23.21 -4.19
C THR A 20 -5.46 23.64 -2.74
N PHE A 21 -6.70 23.89 -2.30
CA PHE A 21 -6.97 24.28 -0.91
C PHE A 21 -6.58 23.19 0.10
N ALA A 22 -6.83 21.92 -0.22
CA ALA A 22 -6.41 20.80 0.63
C ALA A 22 -4.88 20.70 0.70
N THR A 23 -4.18 20.95 -0.41
CA THR A 23 -2.71 20.93 -0.48
C THR A 23 -2.11 22.03 0.40
N GLU A 24 -2.61 23.27 0.29
CA GLU A 24 -2.18 24.37 1.15
C GLU A 24 -2.45 24.09 2.64
N LEU A 25 -3.61 23.48 2.94
CA LEU A 25 -3.97 23.07 4.30
C LEU A 25 -2.99 22.04 4.86
N ARG A 26 -2.62 21.04 4.05
CA ARG A 26 -1.63 20.01 4.38
C ARG A 26 -0.25 20.61 4.62
N ASP A 27 0.19 21.51 3.75
CA ASP A 27 1.53 22.08 3.82
C ASP A 27 1.69 23.01 5.04
N SER A 28 0.59 23.56 5.53
CA SER A 28 0.56 24.42 6.73
C SER A 28 0.04 23.69 7.99
N ILE A 29 -0.04 22.35 7.98
CA ILE A 29 -0.71 21.57 9.05
C ILE A 29 -0.13 21.84 10.44
N GLU A 30 1.20 22.01 10.52
CA GLU A 30 1.89 22.28 11.78
C GLU A 30 1.46 23.59 12.43
N ALA A 31 1.11 24.61 11.63
CA ALA A 31 0.62 25.89 12.14
C ALA A 31 -0.84 25.79 12.63
N TRP A 32 -1.65 24.96 11.98
CA TRP A 32 -3.05 24.77 12.34
C TRP A 32 -3.24 23.91 13.60
N CYS A 33 -2.29 23.01 13.87
CA CYS A 33 -2.36 22.06 14.98
C CYS A 33 -1.61 22.53 16.24
N GLN A 34 -1.73 23.82 16.60
CA GLN A 34 -1.07 24.39 17.79
C GLN A 34 -2.07 24.96 18.79
N GLY A 35 -1.81 24.73 20.08
CA GLY A 35 -2.56 25.33 21.18
C GLY A 35 -4.08 25.14 21.04
N THR A 36 -4.83 26.21 21.28
CA THR A 36 -6.30 26.20 21.19
C THR A 36 -6.83 26.09 19.75
N ASN A 37 -6.01 26.39 18.74
CA ASN A 37 -6.43 26.28 17.34
C ASN A 37 -6.61 24.83 16.91
N TYR A 38 -5.96 23.88 17.58
CA TYR A 38 -5.99 22.49 17.15
C TYR A 38 -7.39 21.86 17.29
N ALA A 39 -8.04 22.04 18.45
CA ALA A 39 -9.41 21.56 18.65
C ALA A 39 -10.40 22.22 17.69
N LEU A 40 -10.25 23.53 17.44
CA LEU A 40 -11.08 24.27 16.48
C LEU A 40 -10.88 23.79 15.04
N PHE A 41 -9.63 23.53 14.65
CA PHE A 41 -9.29 22.96 13.35
C PHE A 41 -9.99 21.61 13.16
N LEU A 42 -9.85 20.70 14.12
CA LEU A 42 -10.47 19.37 14.03
C LEU A 42 -11.99 19.46 13.96
N ALA A 43 -12.61 20.31 14.78
CA ALA A 43 -14.07 20.51 14.75
C ALA A 43 -14.60 20.99 13.40
N LYS A 44 -13.83 21.81 12.68
CA LYS A 44 -14.22 22.35 11.37
C LYS A 44 -13.92 21.39 10.23
N PHE A 45 -12.73 20.79 10.21
CA PHE A 45 -12.26 20.04 9.04
C PHE A 45 -12.47 18.54 9.11
N MET A 46 -12.57 17.93 10.30
CA MET A 46 -12.77 16.48 10.40
C MET A 46 -14.03 16.00 9.66
N PRO A 47 -15.20 16.67 9.79
CA PRO A 47 -16.39 16.28 9.02
C PRO A 47 -16.18 16.41 7.50
N ILE A 48 -15.45 17.43 7.05
CA ILE A 48 -15.15 17.67 5.63
C ILE A 48 -14.25 16.55 5.08
N PHE A 49 -13.23 16.16 5.84
CA PHE A 49 -12.30 15.10 5.48
C PHE A 49 -13.03 13.75 5.35
N MET A 50 -13.84 13.40 6.34
CA MET A 50 -14.62 12.16 6.32
C MET A 50 -15.59 12.13 5.14
N GLU A 51 -16.36 13.20 4.92
CA GLU A 51 -17.33 13.27 3.83
C GLU A 51 -16.66 13.15 2.45
N THR A 52 -15.50 13.82 2.27
CA THR A 52 -14.75 13.75 1.02
C THR A 52 -14.23 12.34 0.75
N LEU A 53 -13.74 11.66 1.78
CA LEU A 53 -13.25 10.28 1.69
C LEU A 53 -14.39 9.28 1.47
N MET A 54 -15.59 9.52 2.01
CA MET A 54 -16.75 8.63 1.81
C MET A 54 -17.40 8.79 0.43
N ARG A 55 -17.49 10.03 -0.10
CA ARG A 55 -18.17 10.27 -1.39
C ARG A 55 -17.30 9.96 -2.62
N GLY A 56 -15.98 10.15 -2.52
CA GLY A 56 -15.08 9.92 -3.65
C GLY A 56 -14.94 8.44 -4.00
N GLN A 57 -14.84 8.14 -5.29
CA GLN A 57 -14.52 6.79 -5.77
C GLN A 57 -12.99 6.57 -5.79
N PRO A 58 -12.50 5.39 -5.37
CA PRO A 58 -11.09 5.05 -5.49
C PRO A 58 -10.61 5.05 -6.95
N VAL A 59 -9.38 5.53 -7.15
CA VAL A 59 -8.76 5.61 -8.49
C VAL A 59 -7.57 4.65 -8.56
N PHE A 60 -7.53 3.84 -9.61
CA PHE A 60 -6.54 2.77 -9.82
C PHE A 60 -5.67 2.94 -11.07
N ILE A 61 -5.90 4.01 -11.84
CA ILE A 61 -5.19 4.31 -13.08
C ILE A 61 -4.58 5.70 -12.94
N SER A 62 -3.26 5.80 -13.07
CA SER A 62 -2.52 7.07 -12.92
C SER A 62 -2.98 8.18 -13.88
N THR A 63 -3.68 7.86 -14.97
CA THR A 63 -4.14 8.81 -16.00
C THR A 63 -5.61 9.25 -15.89
N SER A 64 -6.42 8.66 -15.00
CA SER A 64 -7.81 9.11 -14.74
C SER A 64 -7.82 10.28 -13.75
N PRO A 65 -8.90 11.10 -13.60
CA PRO A 65 -8.82 12.50 -13.14
C PRO A 65 -7.93 12.66 -11.90
N GLU A 66 -6.66 13.00 -12.15
CA GLU A 66 -5.58 12.94 -11.16
C GLU A 66 -5.95 13.70 -9.89
N GLN A 67 -6.74 14.77 -10.05
CA GLN A 67 -7.14 15.67 -8.99
C GLN A 67 -8.05 15.02 -7.95
N ALA A 68 -8.94 14.09 -8.33
CA ALA A 68 -9.79 13.40 -7.37
C ALA A 68 -8.97 12.43 -6.50
N SER A 69 -8.08 11.66 -7.13
CA SER A 69 -7.14 10.79 -6.42
C SER A 69 -6.22 11.60 -5.51
N ARG A 70 -5.63 12.68 -6.03
CA ARG A 70 -4.73 13.58 -5.28
C ARG A 70 -5.44 14.22 -4.09
N LEU A 71 -6.70 14.64 -4.24
CA LEU A 71 -7.47 15.20 -3.13
C LEU A 71 -7.63 14.16 -2.00
N ARG A 72 -7.98 12.91 -2.34
CA ARG A 72 -8.11 11.82 -1.35
C ARG A 72 -6.78 11.53 -0.66
N SER A 73 -5.71 11.38 -1.42
CA SER A 73 -4.36 11.16 -0.88
C SER A 73 -3.93 12.32 0.00
N CYS A 74 -4.17 13.57 -0.41
CA CYS A 74 -3.87 14.76 0.37
C CYS A 74 -4.61 14.78 1.71
N ILE A 75 -5.89 14.38 1.74
CA ILE A 75 -6.66 14.30 2.99
C ILE A 75 -6.10 13.20 3.91
N LEU A 76 -5.77 12.03 3.36
CA LEU A 76 -5.13 10.97 4.14
C LEU A 76 -3.76 11.39 4.68
N GLU A 77 -2.98 12.14 3.90
CA GLU A 77 -1.71 12.72 4.36
C GLU A 77 -1.92 13.73 5.51
N ILE A 78 -2.97 14.55 5.45
CA ILE A 78 -3.34 15.44 6.56
C ILE A 78 -3.64 14.61 7.81
N LEU A 79 -4.53 13.62 7.70
CA LEU A 79 -4.91 12.75 8.83
C LEU A 79 -3.69 12.03 9.43
N ASN A 80 -2.78 11.55 8.58
CA ASN A 80 -1.54 10.87 9.00
C ASN A 80 -0.53 11.82 9.66
N ARG A 81 -0.66 13.14 9.50
CA ARG A 81 0.25 14.16 10.08
C ARG A 81 -0.32 14.83 11.32
N LEU A 82 -1.53 14.46 11.77
CA LEU A 82 -2.15 15.04 12.95
C LEU A 82 -1.34 14.74 14.22
N PRO A 83 -1.05 15.74 15.07
CA PRO A 83 -0.45 15.50 16.37
C PRO A 83 -1.39 14.69 17.28
N MET A 84 -0.93 13.56 17.80
CA MET A 84 -1.72 12.74 18.73
C MET A 84 -1.73 13.30 20.17
N SER A 85 -0.99 14.38 20.40
CA SER A 85 -0.91 15.10 21.69
C SER A 85 -1.28 16.57 21.49
N PRO A 86 -2.14 17.16 22.33
CA PRO A 86 -2.89 16.52 23.43
C PRO A 86 -3.94 15.52 22.91
N SER A 87 -4.13 14.40 23.59
CA SER A 87 -5.02 13.31 23.14
C SER A 87 -6.49 13.74 23.10
N GLU A 88 -6.89 14.63 24.00
CA GLU A 88 -8.24 15.16 24.13
C GLU A 88 -8.74 15.86 22.86
N ALA A 89 -7.83 16.36 22.02
CA ALA A 89 -8.18 16.99 20.75
C ALA A 89 -8.67 15.98 19.72
N THR A 90 -8.05 14.80 19.63
CA THR A 90 -8.31 13.78 18.59
C THR A 90 -9.23 12.65 19.06
N GLU A 91 -9.31 12.40 20.37
CA GLU A 91 -10.15 11.35 20.99
C GLU A 91 -11.61 11.38 20.52
N PRO A 92 -12.30 12.54 20.40
CA PRO A 92 -13.70 12.59 19.97
C PRO A 92 -13.96 12.03 18.56
N TYR A 93 -12.92 12.01 17.73
CA TYR A 93 -12.99 11.56 16.33
C TYR A 93 -12.41 10.16 16.13
N ALA A 94 -11.74 9.60 17.15
CA ALA A 94 -10.91 8.40 17.02
C ALA A 94 -11.66 7.21 16.43
N VAL A 95 -12.84 6.89 16.97
CA VAL A 95 -13.65 5.74 16.51
C VAL A 95 -14.06 5.93 15.04
N GLN A 96 -14.53 7.12 14.67
CA GLN A 96 -14.98 7.39 13.31
C GLN A 96 -13.83 7.35 12.30
N VAL A 97 -12.65 7.89 12.66
CA VAL A 97 -11.46 7.85 11.81
C VAL A 97 -10.99 6.41 11.60
N VAL A 98 -10.91 5.61 12.68
CA VAL A 98 -10.48 4.21 12.61
C VAL A 98 -11.45 3.37 11.77
N ASP A 99 -12.75 3.52 11.99
CA ASP A 99 -13.78 2.80 11.23
C ASP A 99 -13.73 3.15 9.74
N LEU A 100 -13.57 4.44 9.41
CA LEU A 100 -13.42 4.90 8.03
C LEU A 100 -12.14 4.34 7.39
N CYS A 101 -10.99 4.45 8.04
CA CYS A 101 -9.72 3.96 7.50
C CYS A 101 -9.73 2.44 7.28
N MET A 102 -10.33 1.66 8.19
CA MET A 102 -10.49 0.21 7.99
C MET A 102 -11.36 -0.12 6.76
N GLN A 103 -12.40 0.66 6.50
CA GLN A 103 -13.20 0.52 5.27
C GLN A 103 -12.36 0.89 4.04
N LEU A 104 -11.66 2.03 4.10
CA LEU A 104 -10.83 2.53 2.99
C LEU A 104 -9.75 1.54 2.58
N VAL A 105 -9.08 0.85 3.51
CA VAL A 105 -8.09 -0.21 3.17
C VAL A 105 -8.63 -1.27 2.21
N ARG A 106 -9.93 -1.58 2.28
CA ARG A 106 -10.59 -2.59 1.43
C ARG A 106 -10.87 -2.11 0.01
N MET A 107 -10.98 -0.79 -0.18
CA MET A 107 -11.47 -0.20 -1.42
C MET A 107 -10.46 0.73 -2.09
N GLU A 108 -9.49 1.27 -1.35
CA GLU A 108 -8.45 2.15 -1.86
C GLU A 108 -7.36 1.39 -2.63
N ASN A 109 -6.62 2.17 -3.41
CA ASN A 109 -5.35 1.71 -3.96
C ASN A 109 -4.29 1.54 -2.86
N GLU A 110 -3.21 0.85 -3.20
CA GLU A 110 -2.14 0.52 -2.25
C GLU A 110 -1.47 1.72 -1.56
N GLU A 111 -1.36 2.88 -2.22
CA GLU A 111 -0.70 4.05 -1.64
C GLU A 111 -1.56 4.67 -0.53
N ASN A 112 -2.84 4.85 -0.81
CA ASN A 112 -3.81 5.34 0.17
C ASN A 112 -4.07 4.32 1.28
N ALA A 113 -4.07 3.02 0.97
CA ALA A 113 -4.22 1.96 1.97
C ALA A 113 -3.06 1.95 2.97
N VAL A 114 -1.80 2.19 2.54
CA VAL A 114 -0.66 2.35 3.45
C VAL A 114 -0.88 3.50 4.44
N LEU A 115 -1.38 4.66 3.96
CA LEU A 115 -1.71 5.78 4.85
C LEU A 115 -2.80 5.39 5.84
N CYS A 116 -3.86 4.72 5.38
CA CYS A 116 -4.94 4.26 6.25
C CYS A 116 -4.42 3.32 7.35
N MET A 117 -3.54 2.36 7.03
CA MET A 117 -2.95 1.45 8.01
C MET A 117 -2.15 2.19 9.08
N LYS A 118 -1.39 3.24 8.70
CA LYS A 118 -0.60 4.06 9.64
C LYS A 118 -1.50 4.92 10.52
N ILE A 119 -2.52 5.55 9.95
CA ILE A 119 -3.52 6.32 10.70
C ILE A 119 -4.18 5.42 11.75
N VAL A 120 -4.67 4.24 11.37
CA VAL A 120 -5.28 3.31 12.33
C VAL A 120 -4.30 2.92 13.42
N MET A 121 -3.05 2.58 13.07
CA MET A 121 -2.01 2.23 14.05
C MET A 121 -1.78 3.34 15.07
N ASP A 122 -1.63 4.58 14.62
CA ASP A 122 -1.36 5.70 15.52
C ASP A 122 -2.55 5.95 16.43
N PHE A 123 -3.78 6.06 15.89
CA PHE A 123 -4.98 6.24 16.71
C PHE A 123 -5.13 5.11 17.75
N GLU A 124 -4.98 3.85 17.36
CA GLU A 124 -5.03 2.69 18.25
C GLU A 124 -3.96 2.71 19.35
N ARG A 125 -2.79 3.30 19.09
CA ARG A 125 -1.72 3.43 20.09
C ARG A 125 -2.04 4.48 21.14
N TYR A 126 -2.61 5.62 20.73
CA TYR A 126 -2.84 6.75 21.63
C TYR A 126 -4.21 6.70 22.34
N HIS A 127 -5.24 6.16 21.68
CA HIS A 127 -6.64 6.20 22.15
C HIS A 127 -7.14 4.84 22.66
N THR A 128 -6.29 4.14 23.42
CA THR A 128 -6.51 2.74 23.80
C THR A 128 -7.83 2.45 24.53
N LYS A 129 -8.35 3.43 25.29
CA LYS A 129 -9.59 3.27 26.04
C LYS A 129 -10.82 3.25 25.12
N VAL A 130 -10.91 4.20 24.18
CA VAL A 130 -12.07 4.35 23.31
C VAL A 130 -12.03 3.42 22.10
N LEU A 131 -10.85 2.92 21.74
CA LEU A 131 -10.65 2.03 20.58
C LEU A 131 -10.54 0.54 20.93
N ALA A 132 -10.66 0.15 22.20
CA ALA A 132 -10.51 -1.25 22.62
C ALA A 132 -11.38 -2.24 21.80
N ASP A 133 -12.60 -1.85 21.42
CA ASP A 133 -13.52 -2.67 20.63
C ASP A 133 -13.22 -2.70 19.11
N ARG A 134 -12.29 -1.86 18.64
CA ARG A 134 -11.84 -1.79 17.23
C ARG A 134 -10.57 -2.58 16.96
N VAL A 135 -9.82 -2.92 17.99
CA VAL A 135 -8.60 -3.73 17.91
C VAL A 135 -8.83 -5.06 17.21
N GLN A 136 -9.85 -5.82 17.61
CA GLN A 136 -10.09 -7.15 17.01
C GLN A 136 -10.52 -7.05 15.54
N PRO A 137 -11.50 -6.20 15.15
CA PRO A 137 -11.80 -5.94 13.75
C PRO A 137 -10.56 -5.59 12.90
N PHE A 138 -9.65 -4.78 13.45
CA PHE A 138 -8.43 -4.41 12.74
C PHE A 138 -7.45 -5.58 12.60
N LEU A 139 -7.28 -6.39 13.66
CA LEU A 139 -6.47 -7.61 13.58
C LEU A 139 -7.08 -8.63 12.60
N ASP A 140 -8.40 -8.72 12.49
CA ASP A 140 -9.09 -9.59 11.55
C ASP A 140 -8.88 -9.13 10.09
N LEU A 141 -8.91 -7.82 9.84
CA LEU A 141 -8.54 -7.23 8.55
C LEU A 141 -7.11 -7.61 8.13
N ILE A 142 -6.15 -7.51 9.07
CA ILE A 142 -4.76 -7.89 8.80
C ILE A 142 -4.65 -9.40 8.54
N GLN A 143 -5.35 -10.24 9.30
CA GLN A 143 -5.36 -11.69 9.06
C GLN A 143 -5.85 -12.03 7.65
N GLU A 144 -6.92 -11.39 7.19
CA GLU A 144 -7.46 -11.54 5.84
C GLU A 144 -6.43 -11.18 4.75
N MET A 145 -5.64 -10.11 4.96
CA MET A 145 -4.55 -9.77 4.04
C MET A 145 -3.50 -10.88 3.94
N PHE A 146 -3.07 -11.44 5.09
CA PHE A 146 -2.13 -12.55 5.10
C PHE A 146 -2.70 -13.83 4.46
N GLU A 147 -4.01 -14.08 4.62
CA GLU A 147 -4.71 -15.21 3.99
C GLU A 147 -4.74 -15.10 2.46
N SER A 148 -5.02 -13.90 1.96
CA SER A 148 -5.10 -13.64 0.52
C SER A 148 -3.74 -13.63 -0.19
N MET A 149 -2.64 -13.63 0.57
CA MET A 149 -1.28 -13.46 0.06
C MET A 149 -0.87 -14.48 -1.00
N GLU A 150 -1.27 -15.75 -0.84
CA GLU A 150 -0.98 -16.78 -1.83
C GLU A 150 -1.59 -16.45 -3.19
N GLN A 151 -2.84 -15.97 -3.19
CA GLN A 151 -3.52 -15.54 -4.40
C GLN A 151 -2.85 -14.30 -5.00
N THR A 152 -2.49 -13.33 -4.17
CA THR A 152 -1.77 -12.12 -4.63
C THR A 152 -0.43 -12.46 -5.29
N VAL A 153 0.34 -13.40 -4.75
CA VAL A 153 1.60 -13.87 -5.37
C VAL A 153 1.33 -14.50 -6.73
N LYS A 154 0.31 -15.36 -6.84
CA LYS A 154 -0.09 -15.99 -8.12
C LYS A 154 -0.52 -14.93 -9.14
N ASP A 155 -1.41 -14.02 -8.76
CA ASP A 155 -1.93 -12.99 -9.67
C ASP A 155 -0.83 -12.03 -10.15
N THR A 156 0.14 -11.74 -9.28
CA THR A 156 1.22 -10.79 -9.59
C THR A 156 2.33 -11.40 -10.45
N PHE A 157 2.66 -12.69 -10.25
CA PHE A 157 3.83 -13.31 -10.88
C PHE A 157 3.52 -14.45 -11.85
N ASP A 158 2.37 -15.12 -11.74
CA ASP A 158 1.99 -16.25 -12.58
C ASP A 158 1.03 -15.85 -13.72
N GLY A 159 0.33 -14.72 -13.58
CA GLY A 159 -0.64 -14.24 -14.57
C GLY A 159 -0.01 -13.55 -15.80
N PRO A 160 -0.71 -13.53 -16.95
CA PRO A 160 -0.33 -12.66 -18.06
C PRO A 160 -0.44 -11.20 -17.59
N VAL A 161 0.66 -10.44 -17.74
CA VAL A 161 0.75 -9.03 -17.34
C VAL A 161 -0.42 -8.24 -17.94
N PRO A 162 -1.29 -7.59 -17.14
CA PRO A 162 -2.18 -6.57 -17.66
C PRO A 162 -1.30 -5.39 -18.07
N GLY A 163 -1.00 -5.28 -19.36
CA GLY A 163 -0.11 -4.22 -19.88
C GLY A 163 0.70 -4.57 -21.12
N VAL A 164 0.76 -5.85 -21.52
CA VAL A 164 1.13 -6.19 -22.91
C VAL A 164 -0.15 -6.34 -23.68
N SER A 165 -0.74 -5.21 -24.09
CA SER A 165 -1.69 -5.21 -25.19
C SER A 165 -0.98 -5.86 -26.38
N GLN A 166 -1.34 -7.11 -26.65
CA GLN A 166 -1.06 -7.78 -27.89
C GLN A 166 -1.42 -6.81 -29.01
N GLY A 167 -0.48 -6.62 -29.94
CA GLY A 167 -0.66 -5.77 -31.10
C GLY A 167 -2.01 -6.02 -31.73
N ILE A 168 -2.74 -4.94 -31.94
CA ILE A 168 -3.99 -4.91 -32.69
C ILE A 168 -3.73 -5.68 -34.01
N PRO A 169 -4.43 -6.77 -34.30
CA PRO A 169 -4.37 -7.36 -35.63
C PRO A 169 -5.04 -6.35 -36.58
N SER A 170 -4.22 -5.66 -37.37
CA SER A 170 -4.70 -4.86 -38.49
C SER A 170 -5.52 -5.75 -39.42
N THR A 171 -6.83 -5.53 -39.46
CA THR A 171 -7.73 -6.19 -40.40
C THR A 171 -7.39 -5.76 -41.83
N PRO A 172 -7.29 -6.68 -42.80
CA PRO A 172 -7.10 -6.35 -44.20
C PRO A 172 -8.46 -6.03 -44.85
N SER A 173 -8.65 -4.82 -45.34
CA SER A 173 -9.68 -4.56 -46.36
C SER A 173 -9.29 -3.38 -47.25
N ASN A 174 -9.70 -3.50 -48.50
CA ASN A 174 -9.00 -3.04 -49.68
C ASN A 174 -9.66 -1.77 -50.28
N SER A 175 -8.82 -0.94 -50.91
CA SER A 175 -9.09 -0.16 -52.14
C SER A 175 -10.08 1.02 -52.13
N GLN A 176 -9.50 2.23 -52.31
CA GLN A 176 -9.69 3.17 -53.45
C GLN A 176 -9.74 4.66 -53.08
N TYR A 177 -9.13 5.43 -53.99
CA TYR A 177 -9.03 6.90 -54.11
C TYR A 177 -7.97 7.57 -53.20
N SER A 178 -7.07 8.46 -53.64
CA SER A 178 -6.33 8.77 -54.87
C SER A 178 -5.64 10.12 -54.62
N GLN A 179 -4.40 10.27 -55.09
CA GLN A 179 -3.67 11.52 -55.40
C GLN A 179 -2.82 12.23 -54.31
N SER A 180 -1.53 11.87 -54.37
CA SER A 180 -0.39 12.75 -54.73
C SER A 180 0.41 13.55 -53.69
N PRO A 181 1.74 13.73 -53.93
CA PRO A 181 2.73 14.07 -52.92
C PRO A 181 3.29 15.49 -53.06
N ARG A 182 3.82 16.07 -51.97
CA ARG A 182 4.72 17.24 -52.09
C ARG A 182 5.96 17.10 -51.20
N PRO A 183 7.18 17.21 -51.77
CA PRO A 183 8.46 17.13 -51.06
C PRO A 183 9.05 18.52 -50.76
N GLY A 184 9.86 18.64 -49.70
CA GLY A 184 10.75 19.81 -49.50
C GLY A 184 11.29 20.08 -48.07
N SER A 185 12.28 19.29 -47.62
CA SER A 185 13.57 19.61 -46.93
C SER A 185 13.70 20.61 -45.74
N PRO A 186 14.82 20.61 -44.95
CA PRO A 186 15.70 19.51 -44.48
C PRO A 186 16.11 19.59 -42.97
N VAL A 187 16.71 18.49 -42.48
CA VAL A 187 17.57 18.23 -41.30
C VAL A 187 17.72 19.25 -40.13
N ALA A 188 17.52 18.76 -38.91
CA ALA A 188 18.39 19.09 -37.76
C ALA A 188 18.48 17.88 -36.81
N ALA A 189 19.70 17.59 -36.40
CA ALA A 189 20.12 16.41 -35.68
C ALA A 189 19.77 16.43 -34.18
N THR A 190 19.58 15.23 -33.64
CA THR A 190 19.90 14.79 -32.26
C THR A 190 19.56 15.74 -31.12
N SER A 191 18.48 15.45 -30.41
CA SER A 191 18.45 15.56 -28.95
C SER A 191 17.90 14.26 -28.38
N ASP A 192 18.84 13.44 -27.93
CA ASP A 192 18.66 12.33 -27.03
C ASP A 192 18.12 12.86 -25.71
N LEU A 193 16.80 12.72 -25.51
CA LEU A 193 16.14 12.83 -24.22
C LEU A 193 15.12 11.70 -24.21
N GLY A 194 15.52 10.58 -23.60
CA GLY A 194 14.63 9.48 -23.26
C GLY A 194 13.43 10.04 -22.53
N GLY A 195 12.32 10.14 -23.25
CA GLY A 195 11.03 10.40 -22.65
C GLY A 195 10.72 9.21 -21.76
N ASP A 196 10.73 9.43 -20.44
CA ASP A 196 9.94 8.65 -19.51
C ASP A 196 8.49 8.73 -19.98
N GLN A 197 8.12 7.85 -20.92
CA GLN A 197 6.75 7.39 -21.01
C GLN A 197 6.49 6.69 -19.69
N GLN A 198 5.98 7.47 -18.73
CA GLN A 198 5.27 6.97 -17.56
C GLN A 198 4.17 6.05 -18.09
N GLN A 199 4.53 4.77 -18.27
CA GLN A 199 3.57 3.70 -18.46
C GLN A 199 2.58 3.84 -17.32
N ALA A 200 1.32 4.14 -17.66
CA ALA A 200 0.24 4.26 -16.70
C ALA A 200 0.23 3.00 -15.83
N ARG A 201 0.75 3.11 -14.61
CA ARG A 201 0.88 1.97 -13.71
C ARG A 201 -0.50 1.75 -13.09
N SER A 202 -1.10 0.60 -13.37
CA SER A 202 -2.30 0.20 -12.63
C SER A 202 -1.88 -0.05 -11.18
N LEU A 203 -2.46 0.69 -10.25
CA LEU A 203 -2.24 0.48 -8.83
C LEU A 203 -3.09 -0.71 -8.36
N LEU A 204 -2.52 -1.53 -7.48
CA LEU A 204 -3.23 -2.63 -6.85
C LEU A 204 -4.20 -2.13 -5.78
N LYS A 205 -5.23 -2.92 -5.49
CA LYS A 205 -6.08 -2.72 -4.30
C LYS A 205 -5.27 -2.96 -3.04
N GLY A 206 -5.55 -2.20 -1.98
CA GLY A 206 -4.83 -2.29 -0.71
C GLY A 206 -4.75 -3.70 -0.14
N MET A 207 -5.85 -4.46 -0.17
CA MET A 207 -5.94 -5.85 0.31
C MET A 207 -5.01 -6.83 -0.42
N HIS A 208 -4.56 -6.50 -1.63
CA HIS A 208 -3.72 -7.36 -2.47
C HIS A 208 -2.37 -6.69 -2.77
N SER A 209 -1.87 -5.85 -1.87
CA SER A 209 -0.59 -5.17 -2.03
C SER A 209 0.45 -5.67 -1.05
N PHE A 210 1.60 -6.10 -1.59
CA PHE A 210 2.77 -6.43 -0.77
C PHE A 210 3.28 -5.22 0.02
N LYS A 211 3.10 -4.01 -0.51
CA LYS A 211 3.48 -2.77 0.15
C LYS A 211 2.67 -2.55 1.42
N VAL A 212 1.35 -2.79 1.36
CA VAL A 212 0.48 -2.68 2.54
C VAL A 212 0.78 -3.78 3.55
N LEU A 213 0.94 -5.03 3.09
CA LEU A 213 1.27 -6.16 3.96
C LEU A 213 2.61 -5.95 4.68
N ALA A 214 3.58 -5.31 4.05
CA ALA A 214 4.86 -4.97 4.65
C ALA A 214 4.72 -4.05 5.89
N GLU A 215 3.65 -3.28 6.03
CA GLU A 215 3.41 -2.44 7.22
C GLU A 215 2.77 -3.23 8.37
N CYS A 216 2.04 -4.31 8.08
CA CYS A 216 1.30 -5.09 9.08
C CYS A 216 2.16 -5.65 10.23
N PRO A 217 3.36 -6.23 10.01
CA PRO A 217 4.22 -6.75 11.08
C PRO A 217 4.46 -5.78 12.24
N ILE A 218 4.85 -4.53 11.95
CA ILE A 218 5.14 -3.54 12.99
C ILE A 218 3.86 -3.03 13.66
N ILE A 219 2.77 -2.92 12.89
CA ILE A 219 1.45 -2.54 13.39
C ILE A 219 0.95 -3.57 14.41
N VAL A 220 0.99 -4.87 14.08
CA VAL A 220 0.54 -5.93 15.00
C VAL A 220 1.38 -5.96 16.27
N VAL A 221 2.70 -5.77 16.17
CA VAL A 221 3.57 -5.67 17.35
C VAL A 221 3.17 -4.46 18.21
N SER A 222 2.90 -3.30 17.60
CA SER A 222 2.43 -2.11 18.31
C SER A 222 1.10 -2.36 19.03
N LEU A 223 0.14 -3.00 18.36
CA LEU A 223 -1.15 -3.37 18.96
C LEU A 223 -0.97 -4.35 20.12
N PHE A 224 -0.12 -5.36 19.98
CA PHE A 224 0.15 -6.32 21.06
C PHE A 224 0.85 -5.68 22.26
N GLN A 225 1.64 -4.63 22.04
CA GLN A 225 2.24 -3.87 23.14
C GLN A 225 1.18 -3.07 23.90
N ALA A 226 0.23 -2.44 23.20
CA ALA A 226 -0.85 -1.63 23.77
C ALA A 226 -1.99 -2.47 24.38
N TYR A 227 -2.36 -3.59 23.74
CA TYR A 227 -3.54 -4.41 24.05
C TYR A 227 -3.16 -5.84 24.45
N ARG A 228 -2.55 -5.99 25.62
CA ARG A 228 -1.99 -7.29 26.08
C ARG A 228 -3.01 -8.43 26.13
N ASN A 229 -4.28 -8.12 26.36
CA ASN A 229 -5.35 -9.12 26.47
C ASN A 229 -5.71 -9.77 25.11
N SER A 230 -5.48 -9.08 23.99
CA SER A 230 -5.80 -9.63 22.66
C SER A 230 -4.73 -10.60 22.15
N VAL A 231 -3.53 -10.59 22.74
CA VAL A 231 -2.36 -11.31 22.23
C VAL A 231 -2.55 -12.83 22.16
N PRO A 232 -2.95 -13.55 23.23
CA PRO A 232 -2.90 -15.02 23.23
C PRO A 232 -3.79 -15.67 22.16
N LYS A 233 -4.98 -15.11 21.93
CA LYS A 233 -5.91 -15.57 20.88
C LYS A 233 -5.34 -15.30 19.49
N ASN A 234 -4.86 -14.08 19.26
CA ASN A 234 -4.43 -13.66 17.93
C ASN A 234 -3.08 -14.25 17.52
N VAL A 235 -2.16 -14.54 18.45
CA VAL A 235 -0.91 -15.26 18.12
C VAL A 235 -1.20 -16.62 17.50
N LYS A 236 -2.15 -17.39 18.06
CA LYS A 236 -2.54 -18.69 17.49
C LYS A 236 -3.07 -18.57 16.05
N ALA A 237 -3.72 -17.47 15.71
CA ALA A 237 -4.26 -17.22 14.39
C ALA A 237 -3.20 -16.69 13.40
N PHE A 238 -2.29 -15.82 13.85
CA PHE A 238 -1.22 -15.28 13.02
C PHE A 238 -0.13 -16.28 12.69
N VAL A 239 0.20 -17.19 13.62
CA VAL A 239 1.33 -18.12 13.44
C VAL A 239 1.22 -18.94 12.15
N PRO A 240 0.12 -19.65 11.85
CA PRO A 240 -0.01 -20.39 10.59
C PRO A 240 0.10 -19.48 9.35
N ARG A 241 -0.47 -18.27 9.42
CA ARG A 241 -0.45 -17.29 8.32
C ARG A 241 0.95 -16.78 8.02
N ILE A 242 1.72 -16.45 9.06
CA ILE A 242 3.13 -16.07 8.95
C ILE A 242 3.93 -17.19 8.29
N LYS A 243 3.74 -18.44 8.73
CA LYS A 243 4.43 -19.60 8.12
C LYS A 243 4.15 -19.70 6.64
N THR A 244 2.87 -19.64 6.25
CA THR A 244 2.47 -19.65 4.83
C THR A 244 3.18 -18.54 4.06
N VAL A 245 3.07 -17.29 4.51
CA VAL A 245 3.68 -16.13 3.84
C VAL A 245 5.21 -16.28 3.68
N LEU A 246 5.90 -16.80 4.69
CA LEU A 246 7.35 -17.02 4.64
C LEU A 246 7.77 -18.18 3.72
N MET A 247 6.89 -19.15 3.49
CA MET A 247 7.14 -20.26 2.57
C MET A 247 6.79 -19.92 1.12
N LEU A 248 5.96 -18.91 0.87
CA LEU A 248 5.58 -18.51 -0.49
C LEU A 248 6.78 -18.11 -1.33
N GLN A 249 6.74 -18.52 -2.60
CA GLN A 249 7.69 -18.14 -3.64
C GLN A 249 6.92 -17.80 -4.91
N ALA A 250 7.43 -16.85 -5.68
CA ALA A 250 6.98 -16.66 -7.06
C ALA A 250 7.46 -17.86 -7.89
N LYS A 251 6.59 -18.50 -8.69
CA LYS A 251 6.96 -19.71 -9.46
C LYS A 251 8.20 -19.51 -10.34
N PRO A 252 8.39 -18.37 -11.03
CA PRO A 252 9.60 -18.18 -11.83
C PRO A 252 10.89 -18.09 -11.00
N GLN A 253 10.80 -17.67 -9.73
CA GLN A 253 11.91 -17.63 -8.80
C GLN A 253 12.21 -19.02 -8.25
N GLU A 254 11.15 -19.75 -7.83
CA GLU A 254 11.27 -21.12 -7.33
C GLU A 254 11.92 -22.04 -8.38
N LYS A 255 11.48 -21.95 -9.64
CA LYS A 255 12.06 -22.72 -10.74
C LYS A 255 13.55 -22.41 -10.95
N ALA A 256 13.95 -21.14 -10.87
CA ALA A 256 15.35 -20.76 -11.02
C ALA A 256 16.24 -21.38 -9.93
N HIS A 257 15.75 -21.45 -8.69
CA HIS A 257 16.42 -22.16 -7.60
C HIS A 257 16.52 -23.66 -7.84
N GLN A 258 15.43 -24.30 -8.27
CA GLN A 258 15.39 -25.74 -8.57
C GLN A 258 16.37 -26.10 -9.70
N ASP A 259 16.38 -25.32 -10.80
CA ASP A 259 17.25 -25.54 -11.95
C ASP A 259 18.74 -25.36 -11.59
N ALA A 260 19.07 -24.36 -10.76
CA ALA A 260 20.44 -24.17 -10.27
C ALA A 260 20.86 -25.31 -9.35
N LYS A 261 19.98 -25.74 -8.43
CA LYS A 261 20.23 -26.87 -7.52
C LYS A 261 20.45 -28.17 -8.29
N ALA A 262 19.69 -28.43 -9.34
CA ALA A 262 19.87 -29.59 -10.22
C ALA A 262 21.25 -29.60 -10.93
N GLN A 263 21.85 -28.42 -11.12
CA GLN A 263 23.20 -28.25 -11.66
C GLN A 263 24.30 -28.20 -10.58
N GLY A 264 23.96 -28.39 -9.30
CA GLY A 264 24.90 -28.23 -8.18
C GLY A 264 25.37 -26.78 -7.96
N LYS A 265 24.61 -25.79 -8.44
CA LYS A 265 24.90 -24.36 -8.30
C LYS A 265 23.95 -23.72 -7.29
N ILE A 266 24.39 -22.58 -6.73
CA ILE A 266 23.55 -21.72 -5.89
C ILE A 266 23.04 -20.57 -6.76
N PHE A 267 21.72 -20.38 -6.80
CA PHE A 267 21.12 -19.21 -7.42
C PHE A 267 21.03 -18.07 -6.40
N ALA A 268 21.43 -16.87 -6.80
CA ALA A 268 21.29 -15.66 -6.00
C ALA A 268 20.92 -14.49 -6.92
N GLY A 269 20.01 -13.65 -6.44
CA GLY A 269 19.39 -12.56 -7.18
C GLY A 269 17.98 -12.90 -7.67
N VAL A 270 17.51 -12.09 -8.62
CA VAL A 270 16.14 -12.17 -9.14
C VAL A 270 16.14 -12.92 -10.46
N SER A 271 15.24 -13.91 -10.61
CA SER A 271 15.04 -14.67 -11.84
C SER A 271 14.73 -13.73 -13.02
N LYS A 272 15.25 -14.07 -14.19
CA LYS A 272 15.04 -13.30 -15.42
C LYS A 272 13.58 -13.31 -15.88
N ASP A 273 12.84 -14.34 -15.48
CA ASP A 273 11.43 -14.55 -15.85
C ASP A 273 10.47 -13.74 -14.96
N ILE A 274 10.98 -13.09 -13.90
CA ILE A 274 10.22 -12.13 -13.11
C ILE A 274 10.12 -10.81 -13.88
N LYS A 275 8.94 -10.57 -14.47
CA LYS A 275 8.66 -9.36 -15.25
C LYS A 275 8.48 -8.13 -14.35
N ASN A 276 7.69 -8.25 -13.29
CA ASN A 276 7.44 -7.16 -12.35
C ASN A 276 8.46 -7.16 -11.20
N ARG A 277 9.68 -6.69 -11.49
CA ARG A 277 10.77 -6.64 -10.50
C ARG A 277 10.47 -5.75 -9.31
N ALA A 278 9.71 -4.67 -9.52
CA ALA A 278 9.30 -3.77 -8.44
C ALA A 278 8.42 -4.51 -7.42
N ALA A 279 7.37 -5.20 -7.89
CA ALA A 279 6.49 -5.99 -7.03
C ALA A 279 7.24 -7.17 -6.38
N PHE A 280 8.19 -7.81 -7.07
CA PHE A 280 9.03 -8.84 -6.46
C PHE A 280 9.87 -8.26 -5.31
N GLY A 281 10.48 -7.09 -5.52
CA GLY A 281 11.21 -6.41 -4.45
C GLY A 281 10.32 -6.02 -3.27
N GLU A 282 9.05 -5.68 -3.48
CA GLU A 282 8.08 -5.42 -2.41
C GLU A 282 7.65 -6.72 -1.70
N PHE A 283 7.46 -7.81 -2.46
CA PHE A 283 7.18 -9.14 -1.91
C PHE A 283 8.28 -9.62 -0.96
N ILE A 284 9.54 -9.53 -1.38
CA ILE A 284 10.68 -9.89 -0.53
C ILE A 284 10.76 -8.97 0.70
N THR A 285 10.54 -7.65 0.54
CA THR A 285 10.46 -6.73 1.68
C THR A 285 9.36 -7.14 2.68
N ALA A 286 8.20 -7.55 2.20
CA ALA A 286 7.10 -8.03 3.04
C ALA A 286 7.48 -9.31 3.81
N GLN A 287 8.15 -10.27 3.16
CA GLN A 287 8.65 -11.50 3.82
C GLN A 287 9.71 -11.18 4.89
N VAL A 288 10.67 -10.30 4.60
CA VAL A 288 11.72 -9.89 5.56
C VAL A 288 11.10 -9.21 6.79
N LYS A 289 10.17 -8.26 6.60
CA LYS A 289 9.48 -7.63 7.73
C LYS A 289 8.61 -8.62 8.50
N THR A 290 8.01 -9.59 7.82
CA THR A 290 7.26 -10.68 8.46
C THR A 290 8.18 -11.57 9.32
N MET A 291 9.43 -11.82 8.90
CA MET A 291 10.41 -12.50 9.75
C MET A 291 10.74 -11.69 11.00
N SER A 292 10.81 -10.35 10.93
CA SER A 292 10.99 -9.52 12.13
C SER A 292 9.85 -9.69 13.13
N PHE A 293 8.60 -9.82 12.64
CA PHE A 293 7.46 -10.13 13.50
C PHE A 293 7.52 -11.55 14.07
N LEU A 294 7.91 -12.54 13.27
CA LEU A 294 8.16 -13.89 13.77
C LEU A 294 9.20 -13.91 14.89
N ALA A 295 10.30 -13.15 14.75
CA ALA A 295 11.34 -13.05 15.78
C ALA A 295 10.80 -12.47 17.10
N TYR A 296 9.89 -11.48 17.03
CA TYR A 296 9.16 -11.00 18.20
C TYR A 296 8.32 -12.11 18.85
N LEU A 297 7.57 -12.89 18.06
CA LEU A 297 6.75 -13.99 18.57
C LEU A 297 7.59 -15.11 19.18
N LEU A 298 8.75 -15.44 18.60
CA LEU A 298 9.63 -16.49 19.09
C LEU A 298 10.12 -16.25 20.52
N ARG A 299 10.29 -14.99 20.94
CA ARG A 299 10.75 -14.68 22.32
C ARG A 299 9.76 -15.11 23.39
N VAL A 300 8.46 -15.10 23.08
CA VAL A 300 7.39 -15.30 24.07
C VAL A 300 6.57 -16.56 23.80
N TYR A 301 6.48 -16.98 22.53
CA TYR A 301 5.58 -18.03 22.06
C TYR A 301 6.29 -19.13 21.26
N ALA A 302 7.59 -19.38 21.52
CA ALA A 302 8.39 -20.40 20.83
C ALA A 302 7.71 -21.79 20.76
N GLN A 303 7.00 -22.19 21.82
CA GLN A 303 6.30 -23.48 21.89
C GLN A 303 5.22 -23.64 20.80
N GLN A 304 4.65 -22.55 20.28
CA GLN A 304 3.65 -22.59 19.21
C GLN A 304 4.28 -22.69 17.81
N LEU A 305 5.61 -22.63 17.71
CA LEU A 305 6.36 -22.54 16.46
C LEU A 305 7.27 -23.76 16.22
N THR A 306 7.25 -24.77 17.10
CA THR A 306 8.19 -25.90 17.08
C THR A 306 8.19 -26.71 15.79
N ASP A 307 7.04 -26.79 15.12
CA ASP A 307 6.84 -27.44 13.81
C ASP A 307 7.41 -26.64 12.63
N PHE A 308 7.63 -25.33 12.81
CA PHE A 308 8.18 -24.44 11.76
C PHE A 308 9.67 -24.14 11.93
N LEU A 309 10.19 -24.24 13.16
CA LEU A 309 11.62 -24.02 13.44
C LEU A 309 12.57 -24.79 12.51
N PRO A 310 12.29 -26.06 12.11
CA PRO A 310 13.18 -26.79 11.20
C PRO A 310 13.29 -26.19 9.80
N ALA A 311 12.22 -25.55 9.29
CA ALA A 311 12.21 -24.94 7.96
C ALA A 311 12.81 -23.52 7.94
N LEU A 312 12.91 -22.89 9.11
CA LEU A 312 13.33 -21.49 9.23
C LEU A 312 14.73 -21.20 8.65
N PRO A 313 15.78 -22.02 8.88
CA PRO A 313 17.10 -21.77 8.31
C PRO A 313 17.09 -21.72 6.78
N ASP A 314 16.39 -22.65 6.13
CA ASP A 314 16.29 -22.71 4.67
C ASP A 314 15.57 -21.48 4.11
N ILE A 315 14.50 -21.03 4.79
CA ILE A 315 13.78 -19.81 4.42
C ILE A 315 14.68 -18.58 4.56
N VAL A 316 15.45 -18.47 5.65
CA VAL A 316 16.36 -17.34 5.87
C VAL A 316 17.42 -17.29 4.77
N VAL A 317 18.05 -18.42 4.46
CA VAL A 317 19.06 -18.51 3.39
C VAL A 317 18.45 -18.14 2.03
N ARG A 318 17.26 -18.66 1.73
CA ARG A 318 16.52 -18.32 0.50
C ARG A 318 16.25 -16.82 0.42
N LEU A 319 15.72 -16.20 1.47
CA LEU A 319 15.40 -14.77 1.48
C LEU A 319 16.65 -13.91 1.29
N LEU A 320 17.80 -14.31 1.86
CA LEU A 320 19.08 -13.65 1.62
C LEU A 320 19.54 -13.77 0.16
N GLN A 321 19.29 -14.92 -0.49
CA GLN A 321 19.58 -15.13 -1.90
C GLN A 321 18.62 -14.34 -2.82
N ASP A 322 17.35 -14.22 -2.43
CA ASP A 322 16.30 -13.55 -3.21
C ASP A 322 16.36 -12.01 -3.11
N CYS A 323 17.13 -11.47 -2.17
CA CYS A 323 17.29 -10.02 -2.00
C CYS A 323 17.78 -9.34 -3.29
N PRO A 324 17.03 -8.35 -3.84
CA PRO A 324 17.49 -7.58 -4.98
C PRO A 324 18.76 -6.80 -4.65
N ARG A 325 19.78 -6.87 -5.51
CA ARG A 325 21.05 -6.14 -5.34
C ARG A 325 20.89 -4.61 -5.24
N GLU A 326 19.78 -4.08 -5.75
CA GLU A 326 19.49 -2.65 -5.84
C GLU A 326 18.95 -2.04 -4.52
N LYS A 327 18.63 -2.86 -3.51
CA LYS A 327 18.09 -2.41 -2.20
C LYS A 327 19.06 -2.65 -1.03
N SER A 328 20.31 -3.02 -1.31
CA SER A 328 21.36 -3.29 -0.30
C SER A 328 22.20 -2.05 -0.01
#